data_AF-A0AA36GJW8-F1
#
_entry.id   AF-A0AA36GJW8-F1
#
_cell.length_a   1.000
_cell.length_b   1.000
_cell.length_c   1.000
_cell.angle_alpha   90.00
_cell.angle_beta   90.00
_cell.angle_gamma   90.00
#
_symmetry.space_group_name_H-M   'P 1'
#
loop_
_entity.id
_entity.type
_entity.pdbx_description
1 polymer ?
#
loop_
_entity_poly.entity_id
_entity_poly.type
_entity_poly.pdbx_seq_one_letter_code
_entity_poly.pdbx_strand_id
1 'polypeptide(L)'
;MVCITLRPLLLVGRRFGLGFERAIHLSSSRKMPMVRVATNLPDKDVPANFEERLTDILADSMKKPKARIAVEVMAGQRITHGASRNPVVIIKIEAIGAMSPEDNIRHTQKVTELCQETLKLPKDKVVISFYDLKPTHVGNNGTTVAAATL
;
A
#
# COMPACT_ATOMS: atom_id res chain seq x y z
N MET A 1 -2.52 -57.96 -43.57
CA MET A 1 -1.61 -57.90 -42.41
C MET A 1 -1.65 -56.47 -41.88
N VAL A 2 -2.37 -56.28 -40.75
CA VAL A 2 -2.33 -55.17 -39.75
C VAL A 2 -2.31 -53.74 -40.33
N CYS A 3 -3.43 -53.02 -40.47
CA CYS A 3 -4.26 -52.38 -39.42
C CYS A 3 -3.47 -51.45 -38.47
N ILE A 4 -3.62 -50.13 -38.62
CA ILE A 4 -4.01 -49.16 -37.58
C ILE A 4 -3.92 -47.74 -38.18
N THR A 5 -5.10 -47.14 -38.32
CA THR A 5 -5.38 -45.71 -38.55
C THR A 5 -4.96 -44.84 -37.36
N LEU A 6 -4.64 -43.57 -37.58
CA LEU A 6 -5.14 -42.49 -36.70
C LEU A 6 -5.07 -41.10 -37.37
N ARG A 7 -6.26 -40.48 -37.43
CA ARG A 7 -6.55 -39.10 -37.84
C ARG A 7 -5.88 -38.08 -36.91
N PRO A 8 -5.69 -36.82 -37.36
CA PRO A 8 -5.28 -35.73 -36.48
C PRO A 8 -6.46 -35.35 -35.59
N LEU A 9 -6.31 -35.58 -34.28
CA LEU A 9 -7.26 -35.14 -33.27
C LEU A 9 -6.83 -33.75 -32.80
N LEU A 10 -7.55 -32.72 -33.25
CA LEU A 10 -7.66 -31.47 -32.50
C LEU A 10 -8.09 -31.82 -31.07
N LEU A 11 -7.25 -31.56 -30.06
CA LEU A 11 -7.74 -31.38 -28.70
C LEU A 11 -7.10 -30.19 -28.01
N VAL A 12 -7.98 -29.23 -27.75
CA VAL A 12 -8.18 -28.60 -26.44
C VAL A 12 -7.09 -27.63 -26.01
N GLY A 13 -7.32 -26.36 -26.39
CA GLY A 13 -7.07 -25.28 -25.45
C GLY A 13 -7.99 -25.42 -24.23
N ARG A 14 -7.42 -25.31 -23.03
CA ARG A 14 -7.98 -24.64 -21.83
C ARG A 14 -7.13 -24.98 -20.60
N ARG A 15 -6.96 -23.96 -19.75
CA ARG A 15 -6.40 -23.95 -18.37
C ARG A 15 -4.89 -23.71 -18.22
N PHE A 16 -4.42 -22.54 -18.65
CA PHE A 16 -3.21 -21.92 -18.05
C PHE A 16 -3.47 -20.54 -17.40
N GLY A 17 -4.71 -20.02 -17.39
CA GLY A 17 -5.02 -18.67 -16.87
C GLY A 17 -5.49 -18.61 -15.40
N LEU A 18 -6.37 -19.52 -14.98
CA LEU A 18 -7.11 -19.37 -13.71
C LEU A 18 -6.25 -19.53 -12.44
N GLY A 19 -5.16 -20.29 -12.48
CA GLY A 19 -4.28 -20.52 -11.32
C GLY A 19 -3.33 -19.36 -11.05
N PHE A 20 -2.79 -18.76 -12.11
CA PHE A 20 -1.86 -17.63 -12.02
C PHE A 20 -2.60 -16.35 -11.59
N GLU A 21 -3.77 -16.09 -12.17
CA GLU A 21 -4.59 -14.94 -11.78
C GLU A 21 -5.11 -15.02 -10.34
N ARG A 22 -5.52 -16.21 -9.87
CA ARG A 22 -5.89 -16.41 -8.45
C ARG A 22 -4.70 -16.21 -7.50
N ALA A 23 -3.50 -16.68 -7.86
CA ALA A 23 -2.30 -16.49 -7.05
C ALA A 23 -1.90 -15.00 -6.95
N ILE A 24 -2.03 -14.25 -8.05
CA ILE A 24 -1.81 -12.79 -8.09
C ILE A 24 -2.88 -12.07 -7.26
N HIS A 25 -4.16 -12.46 -7.38
CA HIS A 25 -5.26 -11.84 -6.65
C HIS A 25 -5.15 -12.09 -5.14
N LEU A 26 -4.80 -13.32 -4.71
CA LEU A 26 -4.46 -13.59 -3.31
C LEU A 26 -3.20 -12.83 -2.88
N SER A 27 -2.17 -12.71 -3.72
CA SER A 27 -0.93 -11.97 -3.42
C SER A 27 -1.17 -10.49 -3.17
N SER A 28 -2.04 -9.85 -3.95
CA SER A 28 -2.38 -8.43 -3.78
C SER A 28 -3.31 -8.19 -2.57
N SER A 29 -4.21 -9.12 -2.26
CA SER A 29 -5.12 -9.08 -1.10
C SER A 29 -4.40 -9.26 0.26
N ARG A 30 -3.24 -9.92 0.27
CA ARG A 30 -2.48 -10.28 1.47
C ARG A 30 -1.74 -9.13 2.14
N LYS A 31 -1.73 -7.96 1.53
CA LYS A 31 -0.87 -6.87 1.95
C LYS A 31 -1.72 -5.79 2.60
N MET A 32 -1.50 -5.55 3.89
CA MET A 32 -2.27 -4.60 4.70
C MET A 32 -1.40 -3.38 4.97
N PRO A 33 -1.58 -2.25 4.26
CA PRO A 33 -0.93 -1.01 4.60
C PRO A 33 -1.60 -0.36 5.81
N MET A 34 -0.81 -0.04 6.82
CA MET A 34 -1.20 0.82 7.92
C MET A 34 -0.35 2.08 7.83
N VAL A 35 -1.02 3.23 7.77
CA VAL A 35 -0.38 4.52 7.57
C VAL A 35 -0.71 5.42 8.74
N ARG A 36 0.33 6.00 9.32
CA ARG A 36 0.18 7.03 10.35
C ARG A 36 0.75 8.33 9.83
N VAL A 37 -0.06 9.39 9.87
CA VAL A 37 0.29 10.75 9.46
C VAL A 37 0.25 11.64 10.69
N ALA A 38 1.41 12.11 11.14
CA ALA A 38 1.50 13.05 12.26
C ALA A 38 1.96 14.41 11.73
N THR A 39 1.22 15.48 12.03
CA THR A 39 1.59 16.85 11.64
C THR A 39 1.38 17.84 12.78
N ASN A 40 2.19 18.91 12.79
CA ASN A 40 1.99 20.04 13.68
C ASN A 40 1.02 21.10 13.14
N LEU A 41 0.51 20.93 11.91
CA LEU A 41 -0.62 21.71 11.40
C LEU A 41 -1.86 21.44 12.26
N PRO A 42 -2.68 22.46 12.56
CA PRO A 42 -3.93 22.24 13.29
C PRO A 42 -4.89 21.41 12.43
N ASP A 43 -5.78 20.67 13.10
CA ASP A 43 -6.72 19.74 12.45
C ASP A 43 -7.59 20.40 11.37
N LYS A 44 -8.03 21.64 11.62
CA LYS A 44 -8.80 22.46 10.66
C LYS A 44 -8.09 22.72 9.32
N ASP A 45 -6.76 22.60 9.27
CA ASP A 45 -5.96 22.81 8.06
C ASP A 45 -5.73 21.49 7.30
N VAL A 46 -6.12 20.35 7.88
CA VAL A 46 -6.16 19.05 7.20
C VAL A 46 -7.54 18.89 6.53
N PRO A 47 -7.61 18.73 5.20
CA PRO A 47 -8.90 18.55 4.53
C PRO A 47 -9.59 17.27 5.00
N ALA A 48 -10.92 17.33 5.17
CA ALA A 48 -11.72 16.19 5.62
C ALA A 48 -11.73 14.98 4.67
N ASN A 49 -11.20 15.14 3.45
CA ASN A 49 -11.06 14.06 2.46
C ASN A 49 -9.60 13.59 2.27
N PHE A 50 -8.70 13.96 3.19
CA PHE A 50 -7.27 13.68 3.07
C PHE A 50 -6.99 12.17 3.12
N GLU A 51 -7.66 11.45 4.01
CA GLU A 51 -7.51 10.01 4.23
C GLU A 51 -7.96 9.20 3.02
N GLU A 52 -9.09 9.56 2.40
CA GLU A 52 -9.59 8.92 1.18
C GLU A 52 -8.63 9.14 0.02
N ARG A 53 -8.13 10.38 -0.14
CA ARG A 53 -7.16 10.70 -1.19
C ARG A 53 -5.84 9.96 -1.01
N LEU A 54 -5.34 9.88 0.23
CA LEU A 54 -4.13 9.13 0.55
C LEU A 54 -4.33 7.63 0.31
N THR A 55 -5.50 7.10 0.68
CA THR A 55 -5.90 5.71 0.43
C THR A 55 -5.88 5.39 -1.06
N ASP A 56 -6.42 6.28 -1.90
CA ASP A 56 -6.46 6.11 -3.35
C ASP A 56 -5.06 6.11 -3.98
N ILE A 57 -4.22 7.05 -3.57
CA ILE A 57 -2.83 7.15 -4.02
C ILE A 57 -2.03 5.90 -3.65
N LEU A 58 -2.16 5.43 -2.40
CA LEU A 58 -1.43 4.25 -1.92
C LEU A 58 -1.98 2.96 -2.52
N ALA A 59 -3.28 2.83 -2.72
CA ALA A 59 -3.89 1.69 -3.39
C ALA A 59 -3.32 1.52 -4.82
N ASP A 60 -3.30 2.60 -5.59
CA ASP A 60 -2.70 2.57 -6.93
C ASP A 60 -1.19 2.35 -6.89
N SER A 61 -0.47 3.05 -6.00
CA SER A 61 0.99 2.98 -5.97
C SER A 61 1.52 1.64 -5.49
N MET A 62 0.86 1.04 -4.49
CA MET A 62 1.24 -0.25 -3.90
C MET A 62 0.59 -1.44 -4.62
N LYS A 63 -0.34 -1.18 -5.55
CA LYS A 63 -1.17 -2.18 -6.23
C LYS A 63 -1.91 -3.08 -5.24
N LYS A 64 -2.55 -2.43 -4.24
CA LYS A 64 -3.30 -3.07 -3.15
C LYS A 64 -4.75 -2.61 -3.13
N PRO A 65 -5.71 -3.45 -2.72
CA PRO A 65 -7.10 -3.04 -2.60
C PRO A 65 -7.27 -1.94 -1.54
N LYS A 66 -8.09 -0.92 -1.83
CA LYS A 66 -8.41 0.18 -0.89
C LYS A 66 -8.89 -0.35 0.47
N ALA A 67 -9.72 -1.39 0.46
CA ALA A 67 -10.29 -2.03 1.66
C ALA A 67 -9.26 -2.64 2.64
N ARG A 68 -7.97 -2.67 2.27
CA ARG A 68 -6.88 -3.18 3.11
C ARG A 68 -5.98 -2.08 3.67
N ILE A 69 -6.26 -0.82 3.34
CA ILE A 69 -5.47 0.34 3.74
C ILE A 69 -6.17 0.99 4.93
N ALA A 70 -5.43 1.15 6.02
CA ALA A 70 -5.84 1.94 7.17
C ALA A 70 -5.00 3.22 7.22
N VAL A 71 -5.65 4.36 7.47
CA VAL A 71 -4.99 5.67 7.62
C VAL A 71 -5.38 6.24 8.97
N GLU A 72 -4.39 6.61 9.77
CA GLU A 72 -4.52 7.40 11.00
C GLU A 72 -3.94 8.79 10.74
N VAL A 73 -4.68 9.84 11.10
CA VAL A 73 -4.21 11.23 11.05
C VAL A 73 -4.18 11.80 12.47
N MET A 74 -3.03 12.38 12.82
CA MET A 74 -2.78 13.05 14.08
C MET A 74 -2.32 14.48 13.78
N ALA A 75 -3.28 15.39 13.72
CA ALA A 75 -3.02 16.82 13.58
C ALA A 75 -2.78 17.50 14.95
N GLY A 76 -2.30 18.75 14.92
CA GLY A 76 -2.05 19.58 16.10
C GLY A 76 -0.93 19.07 17.01
N GLN A 77 -0.08 18.19 16.52
CA GLN A 77 0.94 17.53 17.32
C GLN A 77 2.14 18.45 17.60
N ARG A 78 2.82 18.26 18.73
CA ARG A 78 4.08 18.95 19.02
C ARG A 78 5.22 18.30 18.26
N ILE A 79 5.50 18.77 17.05
CA ILE A 79 6.58 18.27 16.19
C ILE A 79 7.59 19.38 15.90
N THR A 80 8.88 19.04 15.94
CA THR A 80 9.96 19.87 15.40
C THR A 80 10.78 19.07 14.37
N HIS A 81 11.30 19.76 13.37
CA HIS A 81 12.24 19.20 12.39
C HIS A 81 13.43 20.15 12.25
N GLY A 82 14.63 19.68 12.62
CA GLY A 82 15.81 20.55 12.75
C GLY A 82 15.62 21.63 13.83
N ALA A 83 15.01 21.27 14.96
CA ALA A 83 14.63 22.18 16.06
C ALA A 83 13.66 23.33 15.67
N SER A 84 13.18 23.37 14.43
CA SER A 84 12.18 24.34 13.96
C SER A 84 10.75 23.83 14.19
N ARG A 85 9.83 24.75 14.52
CA ARG A 85 8.37 24.50 14.63
C ARG A 85 7.61 24.78 13.33
N ASN A 86 8.31 25.04 12.22
CA ASN A 86 7.65 25.24 10.93
C ASN A 86 6.78 24.03 10.57
N PRO A 87 5.72 24.22 9.76
CA PRO A 87 4.85 23.14 9.31
C PRO A 87 5.63 21.94 8.79
N VAL A 88 5.30 20.75 9.32
CA VAL A 88 5.96 19.49 8.98
C VAL A 88 4.99 18.32 9.14
N VAL A 89 5.21 17.27 8.35
CA VAL A 89 4.53 15.99 8.50
C VAL A 89 5.55 14.86 8.61
N ILE A 90 5.30 13.95 9.54
CA ILE A 90 6.03 12.70 9.72
C ILE A 90 5.05 11.57 9.45
N ILE A 91 5.39 10.74 8.47
CA ILE A 91 4.55 9.66 7.99
C ILE A 91 5.25 8.32 8.25
N LYS A 92 4.50 7.36 8.77
CA LYS A 92 4.91 5.96 8.81
C LYS A 92 4.04 5.17 7.88
N ILE A 93 4.64 4.38 7.01
CA ILE A 93 3.95 3.45 6.13
C ILE A 93 4.45 2.06 6.48
N GLU A 94 3.56 1.25 7.01
CA GLU A 94 3.83 -0.13 7.39
C GLU A 94 3.03 -1.04 6.47
N ALA A 95 3.65 -2.04 5.85
CA ALA A 95 2.89 -2.99 5.05
C ALA A 95 3.64 -4.31 4.84
N ILE A 96 2.89 -5.35 4.50
CA ILE A 96 3.50 -6.61 4.03
C ILE A 96 3.86 -6.44 2.56
N GLY A 97 5.16 -6.34 2.24
CA GLY A 97 5.69 -6.16 0.89
C GLY A 97 5.23 -4.89 0.15
N ALA A 98 5.61 -4.78 -1.13
CA ALA A 98 5.50 -3.54 -1.93
C ALA A 98 6.28 -2.38 -1.30
N MET A 99 7.53 -2.66 -0.92
CA MET A 99 8.46 -1.73 -0.29
C MET A 99 9.91 -1.95 -0.77
N SER A 100 10.09 -2.34 -2.04
CA SER A 100 11.43 -2.31 -2.65
C SER A 100 11.98 -0.87 -2.66
N PRO A 101 13.30 -0.67 -2.86
CA PRO A 101 13.86 0.68 -3.02
C PRO A 101 13.12 1.51 -4.08
N GLU A 102 12.77 0.91 -5.22
CA GLU A 102 12.06 1.56 -6.33
C GLU A 102 10.59 1.86 -5.98
N ASP A 103 9.94 0.95 -5.23
CA ASP A 103 8.61 1.17 -4.69
C ASP A 103 8.59 2.37 -3.74
N ASN A 104 9.55 2.44 -2.83
CA ASN A 104 9.64 3.51 -1.83
C ASN A 104 9.90 4.87 -2.48
N ILE A 105 10.70 4.94 -3.56
CA ILE A 105 10.86 6.17 -4.36
C ILE A 105 9.51 6.63 -4.93
N ARG A 106 8.76 5.71 -5.55
CA ARG A 106 7.45 6.00 -6.15
C ARG A 106 6.42 6.41 -5.11
N HIS A 107 6.36 5.71 -3.98
CA HIS A 107 5.48 6.06 -2.86
C HIS A 107 5.80 7.44 -2.30
N THR A 108 7.10 7.71 -2.08
CA THR A 108 7.56 8.99 -1.55
C THR A 108 7.17 10.14 -2.45
N GLN A 109 7.37 9.99 -3.77
CA GLN A 109 6.98 11.02 -4.72
C GLN A 109 5.47 11.34 -4.62
N LYS A 110 4.61 10.33 -4.77
CA LYS A 110 3.15 10.53 -4.79
C LYS A 110 2.59 11.07 -3.46
N VAL A 111 3.08 10.54 -2.33
CA VAL A 111 2.64 11.00 -1.00
C VAL A 111 3.12 12.43 -0.74
N THR A 112 4.35 12.76 -1.13
CA THR A 112 4.87 14.13 -1.02
C THR A 112 4.03 15.09 -1.86
N GLU A 113 3.73 14.76 -3.11
CA GLU A 113 2.87 15.57 -3.99
C GLU A 113 1.50 15.85 -3.36
N LEU A 114 0.85 14.83 -2.77
CA LEU A 114 -0.40 15.02 -2.02
C LEU A 114 -0.22 16.02 -0.87
N CYS A 115 0.82 15.88 -0.06
CA CYS A 115 1.09 16.77 1.07
C CYS A 115 1.38 18.21 0.61
N GLN A 116 2.05 18.41 -0.53
CA GLN A 116 2.24 19.75 -1.10
C GLN A 116 0.91 20.36 -1.51
N GLU A 117 0.05 19.57 -2.16
CA GLU A 117 -1.23 20.05 -2.67
C GLU A 117 -2.23 20.35 -1.55
N THR A 118 -2.37 19.44 -0.58
CA THR A 118 -3.42 19.49 0.45
C THR A 118 -2.97 20.24 1.70
N LEU A 119 -1.78 19.95 2.20
CA LEU A 119 -1.25 20.51 3.45
C LEU A 119 -0.36 21.74 3.23
N LYS A 120 -0.13 22.12 1.95
CA LYS A 120 0.71 23.27 1.55
C LYS A 120 2.14 23.20 2.10
N LEU A 121 2.64 21.98 2.31
CA LEU A 121 4.00 21.75 2.81
C LEU A 121 5.03 21.81 1.67
N PRO A 122 6.23 22.35 1.92
CA PRO A 122 7.34 22.18 0.98
C PRO A 122 7.88 20.74 1.06
N LYS A 123 8.55 20.28 -0.02
CA LYS A 123 8.98 18.88 -0.16
C LYS A 123 9.89 18.40 0.98
N ASP A 124 10.77 19.26 1.46
CA ASP A 124 11.72 18.98 2.55
C ASP A 124 11.05 18.86 3.95
N LYS A 125 9.74 19.13 4.04
CA LYS A 125 8.95 19.01 5.27
C LYS A 125 8.02 17.79 5.28
N VAL A 126 8.21 16.88 4.34
CA VAL A 126 7.54 15.58 4.29
C VAL A 126 8.55 14.48 4.57
N VAL A 127 8.47 13.89 5.76
CA VAL A 127 9.40 12.82 6.19
C VAL A 127 8.63 11.51 6.25
N ILE A 128 9.11 10.47 5.57
CA ILE A 128 8.43 9.17 5.47
C ILE A 128 9.36 8.06 5.93
N SER A 129 8.87 7.18 6.80
CA SER A 129 9.54 5.93 7.19
C SER A 129 8.73 4.74 6.70
N PHE A 130 9.40 3.78 6.07
CA PHE A 130 8.80 2.57 5.52
C PHE A 130 9.17 1.36 6.38
N TYR A 131 8.20 0.49 6.65
CA TYR A 131 8.38 -0.74 7.41
C TYR A 131 7.80 -1.92 6.63
N ASP A 132 8.69 -2.74 6.06
CA ASP A 132 8.29 -3.98 5.39
C ASP A 132 8.07 -5.08 6.42
N LEU A 133 6.80 -5.41 6.67
CA LEU A 133 6.38 -6.32 7.71
C LEU A 133 6.25 -7.75 7.21
N LYS A 134 6.59 -8.71 8.07
CA LYS A 134 6.27 -10.12 7.85
C LYS A 134 4.78 -10.37 8.11
N PRO A 135 4.10 -11.25 7.35
CA PRO A 135 2.69 -11.57 7.57
C PRO A 135 2.40 -12.22 8.94
N THR A 136 3.42 -12.77 9.60
CA THR A 136 3.35 -13.27 10.98
C THR A 136 3.28 -12.15 12.02
N HIS A 137 3.65 -10.93 11.67
CA HIS A 137 3.68 -9.77 12.59
C HIS A 137 2.47 -8.85 12.44
N VAL A 138 1.53 -9.21 11.57
CA VAL A 138 0.31 -8.41 11.37
C VAL A 138 -0.90 -9.27 11.68
N GLY A 139 -1.70 -8.80 12.65
CA GLY A 139 -2.99 -9.40 13.00
C GLY A 139 -4.14 -8.71 12.29
N ASN A 140 -5.09 -9.48 11.77
CA ASN A 140 -6.38 -8.99 11.30
C ASN A 140 -7.40 -10.13 11.33
N ASN A 141 -8.67 -9.79 11.54
CA ASN A 141 -9.77 -10.75 11.60
C ASN A 141 -9.51 -11.89 12.60
N GLY A 142 -8.99 -11.55 13.78
CA GLY A 142 -8.77 -12.48 14.89
C GLY A 142 -7.58 -13.44 14.76
N THR A 143 -6.76 -13.35 13.70
CA THR A 143 -5.57 -14.19 13.52
C THR A 143 -4.43 -13.42 12.84
N THR A 144 -3.26 -14.03 12.66
CA THR A 144 -2.17 -13.44 11.86
C THR A 144 -2.47 -13.56 10.37
N VAL A 145 -2.01 -12.60 9.57
CA VAL A 145 -2.17 -12.67 8.11
C VAL A 145 -1.55 -13.95 7.56
N ALA A 146 -0.43 -14.41 8.12
CA ALA A 146 0.19 -15.68 7.75
C ALA A 146 -0.76 -16.87 7.96
N ALA A 147 -1.39 -16.98 9.14
CA ALA A 147 -2.29 -18.09 9.47
C ALA A 147 -3.62 -18.06 8.70
N ALA A 148 -4.12 -16.88 8.32
CA ALA A 148 -5.29 -16.74 7.46
C ALA A 148 -5.07 -17.19 6.00
N THR A 149 -3.83 -17.59 5.66
CA THR A 149 -3.43 -18.05 4.31
C THR A 149 -3.31 -19.56 4.18
N LEU A 150 -3.39 -20.28 5.29
CA LEU A 150 -3.48 -21.75 5.34
C LEU A 150 -4.95 -22.16 5.16
#